data_AF-A0A743TXN8-F1
#
_entry.id   AF-A0A743TXN8-F1
#
_cell.length_a   1.000
_cell.length_b   1.000
_cell.length_c   1.000
_cell.angle_alpha   90.00
_cell.angle_beta   90.00
_cell.angle_gamma   90.00
#
_symmetry.space_group_name_H-M   'P 1'
#
loop_
_entity.id
_entity.type
_entity.pdbx_description
1 polymer ?
#
loop_
_entity_poly.entity_id
_entity_poly.type
_entity_poly.pdbx_seq_one_letter_code
_entity_poly.pdbx_strand_id
1 'polypeptide(L)'
;MRQIAESVDREEWDVLDNSDADYQVIVSGSLERGTTYRSYQPVANGISEQKIAAFIAAFNPKVALALLDKNLQLQREKDAIEAVALALRDDMRHAREQLEEAEKQVEEFTMWIKRLAHSLRNAKPNSKLHSAAMDYLSHKGLISVEDVLR
;
A
#
# COMPACT_ATOMS: atom_id res chain seq x y z
N MET A 1 17.26 -16.10 -16.08
CA MET A 1 16.97 -14.87 -16.86
C MET A 1 17.86 -13.70 -16.44
N ARG A 2 17.83 -13.22 -15.19
CA ARG A 2 18.74 -12.14 -14.72
C ARG A 2 20.22 -12.41 -15.03
N GLN A 3 20.77 -13.54 -14.55
CA GLN A 3 22.18 -13.89 -14.77
C GLN A 3 22.56 -14.00 -16.26
N ILE A 4 21.61 -14.44 -17.09
CA ILE A 4 21.80 -14.54 -18.54
C ILE A 4 21.87 -13.13 -19.11
N ALA A 5 20.89 -12.27 -18.80
CA ALA A 5 20.87 -10.90 -19.29
C ALA A 5 22.07 -10.07 -18.76
N GLU A 6 22.52 -10.29 -17.53
CA GLU A 6 23.74 -9.69 -16.96
C GLU A 6 25.01 -10.12 -17.71
N SER A 7 25.06 -11.35 -18.22
CA SER A 7 26.19 -11.81 -19.04
C SER A 7 26.22 -11.21 -20.45
N VAL A 8 25.10 -10.66 -20.93
CA VAL A 8 24.94 -10.02 -22.25
C VAL A 8 24.64 -8.51 -22.14
N ASP A 9 24.72 -7.94 -20.93
CA ASP A 9 24.23 -6.61 -20.50
C ASP A 9 24.78 -5.40 -21.29
N ARG A 10 25.77 -5.64 -22.15
CA ARG A 10 26.52 -4.60 -22.86
C ARG A 10 26.16 -4.48 -24.33
N GLU A 11 25.19 -5.25 -24.80
CA GLU A 11 24.78 -5.27 -26.19
C GLU A 11 23.46 -4.53 -26.35
N GLU A 12 23.55 -3.27 -26.77
CA GLU A 12 22.44 -2.64 -27.49
C GLU A 12 22.33 -3.33 -28.85
N TRP A 13 21.11 -3.48 -29.35
CA TRP A 13 20.84 -4.23 -30.57
C TRP A 13 20.22 -3.29 -31.61
N ASP A 14 20.69 -3.40 -32.85
CA ASP A 14 20.21 -2.63 -33.99
C ASP A 14 19.64 -3.54 -35.07
N VAL A 15 18.74 -2.98 -35.88
CA VAL A 15 18.22 -3.66 -37.08
C VAL A 15 19.11 -3.31 -38.28
N LEU A 16 19.66 -4.35 -38.91
CA LEU A 16 20.35 -4.26 -40.19
C LEU A 16 19.39 -4.64 -41.32
N ASP A 17 19.22 -3.73 -42.28
CA ASP A 17 18.52 -3.98 -43.54
C ASP A 17 19.51 -4.58 -44.55
N ASN A 18 19.34 -5.88 -44.82
CA ASN A 18 20.03 -6.54 -45.92
C ASN A 18 19.11 -6.48 -47.13
N SER A 19 19.52 -5.68 -48.12
CA SER A 19 18.78 -5.34 -49.33
C SER A 19 18.25 -6.54 -50.17
N ASP A 20 18.57 -7.78 -49.77
CA ASP A 20 18.08 -9.06 -50.31
C ASP A 20 16.78 -9.57 -49.64
N ALA A 21 15.99 -8.65 -49.05
CA ALA A 21 14.65 -8.85 -48.50
C ALA A 21 14.54 -9.49 -47.10
N ASP A 22 15.65 -9.63 -46.36
CA ASP A 22 15.65 -10.03 -44.96
C ASP A 22 16.23 -8.95 -44.04
N TYR A 23 15.66 -8.85 -42.84
CA TYR A 23 16.17 -8.04 -41.75
C TYR A 23 16.98 -8.93 -40.82
N GLN A 24 18.03 -8.36 -40.24
CA GLN A 24 18.86 -9.01 -39.23
C GLN A 24 18.95 -8.12 -38.00
N VAL A 25 19.03 -8.74 -36.82
CA VAL A 25 19.33 -8.00 -35.58
C VAL A 25 20.79 -8.26 -35.26
N ILE A 26 21.54 -7.19 -35.05
CA ILE A 26 22.97 -7.23 -34.78
C ILE A 26 23.29 -6.50 -33.49
N VAL A 27 24.44 -6.80 -32.91
CA VAL A 27 24.98 -5.98 -31.81
C VAL A 27 25.33 -4.59 -32.35
N SER A 28 24.82 -3.54 -31.70
CA SER A 28 25.07 -2.15 -32.03
C SER A 28 26.56 -1.84 -32.10
N GLY A 29 26.98 -1.17 -33.16
CA GLY A 29 28.40 -0.82 -33.38
C GLY A 29 29.30 -1.97 -33.86
N SER A 30 28.79 -3.20 -34.00
CA SER A 30 29.58 -4.33 -34.52
C SER A 30 29.78 -4.30 -36.05
N LEU A 31 29.06 -3.44 -36.77
CA LEU A 31 29.10 -3.37 -38.22
C LEU A 31 30.39 -2.68 -38.72
N GLU A 32 31.28 -3.45 -39.34
CA GLU A 32 32.44 -2.93 -40.07
C GLU A 32 32.24 -3.14 -41.57
N ARG A 33 32.37 -2.06 -42.35
CA ARG A 33 32.12 -2.07 -43.79
C ARG A 33 33.45 -1.94 -44.54
N GLY A 34 34.01 -3.06 -44.95
CA GLY A 34 35.20 -3.12 -45.79
C GLY A 34 34.90 -2.93 -47.29
N THR A 35 35.95 -2.81 -48.10
CA THR A 35 35.83 -2.68 -49.57
C THR A 35 35.31 -3.95 -50.25
N THR A 36 35.44 -5.11 -49.59
CA THR A 36 35.14 -6.44 -50.16
C THR A 36 34.22 -7.27 -49.27
N TYR A 37 34.25 -7.08 -47.96
CA TYR A 37 33.45 -7.83 -46.99
C TYR A 37 32.84 -6.90 -45.94
N ARG A 38 31.70 -7.30 -45.40
CA ARG A 38 31.11 -6.71 -44.18
C ARG A 38 31.25 -7.70 -43.04
N SER A 39 31.70 -7.24 -41.87
CA SER A 39 31.71 -7.99 -40.62
C SER A 39 30.68 -7.38 -39.66
N TYR A 40 30.00 -8.24 -38.89
CA TYR A 40 29.07 -7.87 -37.84
C TYR A 40 28.82 -9.08 -36.93
N GLN A 41 28.25 -8.85 -35.75
CA GLN A 41 27.84 -9.91 -34.82
C GLN A 41 26.31 -10.11 -34.89
N PRO A 42 25.82 -11.15 -35.59
CA PRO A 42 24.39 -11.40 -35.71
C PRO A 42 23.81 -12.01 -34.42
N VAL A 43 22.67 -11.46 -34.01
CA VAL A 43 21.84 -11.96 -32.90
C VAL A 43 20.68 -12.81 -33.45
N ALA A 44 20.06 -12.35 -34.55
CA ALA A 44 18.99 -13.07 -35.24
C ALA A 44 19.02 -12.77 -36.74
N ASN A 45 18.86 -13.81 -37.57
CA ASN A 45 18.96 -13.75 -39.03
C ASN A 45 17.64 -14.17 -39.71
N GLY A 46 17.47 -13.81 -40.99
CA GLY A 46 16.36 -14.29 -41.81
C GLY A 46 15.00 -13.77 -41.38
N ILE A 47 14.93 -12.57 -40.80
CA ILE A 47 13.67 -11.99 -40.34
C ILE A 47 13.00 -11.30 -41.53
N SER A 48 11.89 -11.85 -42.01
CA SER A 48 11.18 -11.29 -43.17
C SER A 48 10.49 -9.94 -42.87
N GLU A 49 10.13 -9.68 -41.62
CA GLU A 49 9.40 -8.48 -41.22
C GLU A 49 10.25 -7.51 -40.40
N GLN A 50 10.37 -6.27 -40.89
CA GLN A 50 11.05 -5.18 -40.19
C GLN A 50 10.53 -4.97 -38.76
N LYS A 51 9.21 -5.11 -38.58
CA LYS A 51 8.57 -4.91 -37.26
C LYS A 51 9.02 -5.95 -36.25
N ILE A 52 9.20 -7.19 -36.67
CA ILE A 52 9.71 -8.27 -35.81
C ILE A 52 11.17 -8.00 -35.45
N ALA A 53 11.99 -7.62 -36.43
CA ALA A 53 13.39 -7.26 -36.19
C ALA A 53 13.51 -6.07 -35.22
N ALA A 54 12.70 -5.02 -35.42
CA ALA A 54 12.65 -3.85 -34.56
C ALA A 54 12.19 -4.19 -33.14
N PHE A 55 11.20 -5.09 -33.00
CA PHE A 55 10.76 -5.56 -31.68
C PHE A 55 11.86 -6.32 -30.94
N ILE A 56 12.57 -7.23 -31.62
CA ILE A 56 13.69 -7.98 -31.03
C ILE A 56 14.81 -7.02 -30.62
N ALA A 57 15.18 -6.06 -31.48
CA ALA A 57 16.20 -5.05 -31.18
C ALA A 57 15.80 -4.17 -29.97
N ALA A 58 14.53 -3.75 -29.90
CA ALA A 58 14.00 -2.97 -28.78
C ALA A 58 13.95 -3.75 -27.47
N PHE A 59 13.74 -5.07 -27.51
CA PHE A 59 13.70 -5.96 -26.35
C PHE A 59 15.08 -6.57 -26.04
N ASN A 60 16.11 -5.73 -26.05
CA ASN A 60 17.48 -6.13 -25.76
C ASN A 60 17.68 -6.51 -24.27
N PRO A 61 18.80 -7.17 -23.92
CA PRO A 61 19.10 -7.61 -22.55
C PRO A 61 19.05 -6.49 -21.51
N LYS A 62 19.48 -5.27 -21.87
CA LYS A 62 19.44 -4.08 -21.01
C LYS A 62 18.00 -3.69 -20.65
N VAL A 63 17.09 -3.69 -21.62
CA VAL A 63 15.65 -3.42 -21.39
C VAL A 63 15.04 -4.53 -20.53
N ALA A 64 15.38 -5.80 -20.78
CA ALA A 64 14.90 -6.91 -19.97
C ALA A 64 15.36 -6.81 -18.49
N LEU A 65 16.60 -6.39 -18.24
CA LEU A 65 17.11 -6.14 -16.89
C LEU A 65 16.41 -4.98 -16.20
N ALA A 66 16.23 -3.85 -16.89
CA ALA A 66 15.51 -2.72 -16.34
C ALA A 66 14.06 -3.07 -15.96
N LEU A 67 13.39 -3.90 -16.76
CA LEU A 67 12.06 -4.42 -16.43
C LEU A 67 12.07 -5.38 -15.24
N LEU A 68 13.07 -6.25 -15.12
CA LEU A 68 13.25 -7.14 -13.96
C LEU A 68 13.52 -6.36 -12.68
N ASP A 69 14.38 -5.34 -12.72
CA ASP A 69 14.66 -4.43 -11.60
C ASP A 69 13.39 -3.73 -11.15
N LYS A 70 12.65 -3.15 -12.10
CA LYS A 70 11.38 -2.48 -11.82
C LYS A 70 10.35 -3.45 -11.22
N ASN A 71 10.25 -4.67 -11.73
CA ASN A 71 9.32 -5.66 -11.19
C ASN A 71 9.70 -6.04 -9.75
N LEU A 72 10.99 -6.26 -9.49
CA LEU A 72 11.48 -6.56 -8.14
C LEU A 72 11.22 -5.41 -7.16
N GLN A 73 11.43 -4.17 -7.60
CA GLN A 73 11.12 -2.98 -6.81
C GLN A 73 9.62 -2.89 -6.50
N LEU A 74 8.76 -3.11 -7.50
CA LEU A 74 7.30 -3.10 -7.32
C LEU A 74 6.83 -4.20 -6.36
N GLN A 75 7.44 -5.38 -6.37
CA GLN A 75 7.11 -6.43 -5.41
C GLN A 75 7.48 -6.02 -3.98
N ARG A 76 8.66 -5.42 -3.78
CA ARG A 76 9.06 -4.91 -2.46
C ARG A 76 8.13 -3.82 -1.95
N GLU A 77 7.73 -2.89 -2.82
CA GLU A 77 6.78 -1.82 -2.47
C GLU A 77 5.40 -2.37 -2.14
N LYS A 78 4.92 -3.35 -2.92
CA LYS A 78 3.67 -4.05 -2.64
C LYS A 78 3.71 -4.72 -1.27
N ASP A 79 4.77 -5.48 -0.96
CA ASP A 79 4.92 -6.17 0.31
C ASP A 79 4.98 -5.18 1.48
N ALA A 80 5.66 -4.03 1.31
CA ALA A 80 5.70 -2.97 2.30
C ALA A 80 4.32 -2.34 2.54
N ILE A 81 3.55 -2.08 1.48
CA ILE A 81 2.18 -1.56 1.58
C ILE A 81 1.27 -2.57 2.28
N GLU A 82 1.40 -3.86 1.96
CA GLU A 82 0.61 -4.92 2.60
C GLU A 82 0.92 -5.02 4.09
N ALA A 83 2.20 -4.93 4.48
CA ALA A 83 2.60 -4.88 5.89
C ALA A 83 2.02 -3.66 6.63
N VAL A 84 2.05 -2.49 6.01
CA VAL A 84 1.45 -1.26 6.58
C VAL A 84 -0.06 -1.38 6.71
N ALA A 85 -0.74 -1.98 5.71
CA ALA A 85 -2.18 -2.19 5.75
C ALA A 85 -2.59 -3.16 6.87
N LEU A 86 -1.79 -4.21 7.12
CA LEU A 86 -2.00 -5.13 8.23
C LEU A 86 -1.83 -4.41 9.58
N ALA A 87 -0.75 -3.65 9.77
CA ALA A 87 -0.52 -2.89 10.99
C ALA A 87 -1.67 -1.91 11.28
N LEU A 88 -2.13 -1.16 10.28
CA LEU A 88 -3.25 -0.25 10.42
C LEU A 88 -4.55 -0.97 10.78
N ARG A 89 -4.78 -2.17 10.23
CA ARG A 89 -5.96 -2.97 10.56
C ARG A 89 -5.93 -3.42 12.03
N ASP A 90 -4.75 -3.77 12.53
CA ASP A 90 -4.56 -4.17 13.92
C ASP A 90 -4.72 -2.97 14.87
N ASP A 91 -4.15 -1.82 14.53
CA ASP A 91 -4.33 -0.56 15.28
C ASP A 91 -5.81 -0.17 15.36
N MET A 92 -6.54 -0.26 14.24
CA MET A 92 -7.97 0.04 14.19
C MET A 92 -8.81 -0.96 14.99
N ARG A 93 -8.39 -2.22 15.06
CA ARG A 93 -9.04 -3.22 15.93
C ARG A 93 -8.81 -2.85 17.39
N HIS A 94 -7.58 -2.53 17.75
CA HIS A 94 -7.23 -2.15 19.12
C HIS A 94 -7.96 -0.88 19.57
N ALA A 95 -8.05 0.12 18.70
CA ALA A 95 -8.82 1.35 18.97
C ALA A 95 -10.32 1.06 19.21
N ARG A 96 -10.90 0.09 18.48
CA ARG A 96 -12.30 -0.34 18.70
C ARG A 96 -12.47 -1.06 20.03
N GLU A 97 -11.54 -1.92 20.41
CA GLU A 97 -11.58 -2.60 21.70
C GLU A 97 -11.50 -1.61 22.86
N GLN A 98 -10.60 -0.62 22.78
CA GLN A 98 -10.52 0.45 23.78
C GLN A 98 -11.80 1.30 23.83
N LEU A 99 -12.41 1.59 22.68
CA LEU A 99 -13.68 2.31 22.65
C LEU A 99 -14.80 1.52 23.33
N GLU A 100 -14.92 0.23 23.03
CA GLU A 100 -15.92 -0.64 23.65
C GLU A 100 -15.72 -0.75 25.17
N GLU A 101 -14.47 -0.83 25.63
CA GLU A 101 -14.16 -0.82 27.07
C GLU A 101 -14.51 0.52 27.73
N ALA A 102 -14.19 1.64 27.08
CA ALA A 102 -14.55 2.96 27.57
C ALA A 102 -16.08 3.15 27.62
N GLU A 103 -16.81 2.68 26.61
CA GLU A 103 -18.28 2.71 26.57
C GLU A 103 -18.88 1.91 27.74
N LYS A 104 -18.36 0.70 28.03
CA LYS A 104 -18.76 -0.10 29.19
C LYS A 104 -18.51 0.62 30.50
N GLN A 105 -17.33 1.23 30.67
CA GLN A 105 -17.01 2.00 31.87
C GLN A 105 -17.93 3.21 32.05
N VAL A 106 -18.28 3.91 30.96
CA VAL A 106 -19.24 5.03 31.00
C VAL A 106 -20.63 4.56 31.38
N GLU A 107 -21.08 3.42 30.83
CA GLU A 107 -22.39 2.83 31.17
C GLU A 107 -22.44 2.44 32.65
N GLU A 108 -21.42 1.76 33.16
CA GLU A 108 -21.28 1.42 34.57
C GLU A 108 -21.31 2.67 35.45
N PHE A 109 -20.47 3.66 35.14
CA PHE A 109 -20.40 4.91 35.90
C PHE A 109 -21.75 5.63 35.92
N THR A 110 -22.47 5.62 34.80
CA THR A 110 -23.82 6.18 34.69
C THR A 110 -24.81 5.43 35.60
N MET A 111 -24.73 4.10 35.66
CA MET A 111 -25.54 3.31 36.60
C MET A 111 -25.23 3.63 38.06
N TRP A 112 -23.95 3.78 38.42
CA TRP A 112 -23.53 4.16 39.77
C TRP A 112 -24.05 5.53 40.16
N ILE A 113 -23.99 6.52 39.27
CA ILE A 113 -24.55 7.86 39.51
C ILE A 113 -26.06 7.78 39.73
N LYS A 114 -26.81 7.07 38.88
CA LYS A 114 -28.26 6.91 39.04
C LYS A 114 -28.61 6.27 40.38
N ARG A 115 -27.85 5.25 40.79
CA ARG A 115 -28.01 4.58 42.08
C ARG A 115 -27.69 5.52 43.25
N LEU A 116 -26.64 6.33 43.14
CA LEU A 116 -26.29 7.34 44.14
C LEU A 116 -27.40 8.39 44.29
N ALA A 117 -27.89 8.95 43.18
CA ALA A 117 -28.99 9.91 43.19
C ALA A 117 -30.25 9.33 43.86
N HIS A 118 -30.61 8.09 43.50
CA HIS A 118 -31.72 7.38 44.14
C HIS A 118 -31.51 7.19 45.66
N SER A 119 -30.30 6.80 46.09
CA SER A 119 -29.99 6.65 47.52
C SER A 119 -30.03 7.97 48.27
N LEU A 120 -29.54 9.06 47.67
CA LEU A 120 -29.60 10.40 48.26
C LEU A 120 -31.04 10.86 48.45
N ARG A 121 -31.93 10.59 47.49
CA ARG A 121 -33.36 10.88 47.59
C ARG A 121 -34.02 10.17 48.77
N ASN A 122 -33.65 8.92 49.01
CA ASN A 122 -34.19 8.15 50.12
C ASN A 122 -33.54 8.50 51.47
N ALA A 123 -32.34 9.09 51.48
CA ALA A 123 -31.64 9.49 52.69
C ALA A 123 -32.01 10.92 53.10
N LYS A 124 -33.07 11.08 53.92
CA LYS A 124 -33.52 12.37 54.50
C LYS A 124 -33.71 13.46 53.40
N PRO A 125 -34.83 13.42 52.66
CA PRO A 125 -35.08 14.32 51.52
C PRO A 125 -35.10 15.81 51.91
N ASN A 126 -35.35 16.13 53.19
CA ASN A 126 -35.36 17.50 53.71
C ASN A 126 -33.95 18.01 54.10
N SER A 127 -32.89 17.26 53.82
CA SER A 127 -31.52 17.68 54.13
C SER A 127 -31.00 18.67 53.07
N LYS A 128 -30.35 19.75 53.51
CA LYS A 128 -29.67 20.70 52.61
C LYS A 128 -28.60 20.03 51.75
N LEU A 129 -28.03 18.93 52.24
CA LEU A 129 -27.06 18.13 51.52
C LEU A 129 -27.70 17.41 50.32
N HIS A 130 -28.91 16.87 50.49
CA HIS A 130 -29.66 16.23 49.41
C HIS A 130 -29.94 17.22 48.27
N SER A 131 -30.53 18.38 48.58
CA SER A 131 -30.85 19.39 47.56
C SER A 131 -29.60 19.89 46.84
N ALA A 132 -28.52 20.20 47.58
CA ALA A 132 -27.27 20.67 46.98
C ALA A 132 -26.59 19.61 46.09
N ALA A 133 -26.67 18.33 46.47
CA ALA A 133 -26.12 17.24 45.67
C ALA A 133 -26.93 16.99 44.39
N MET A 134 -28.27 17.05 44.45
CA MET A 134 -29.13 16.89 43.27
C MET A 134 -28.98 18.06 42.30
N ASP A 135 -28.91 19.30 42.80
CA ASP A 135 -28.64 20.49 41.98
C ASP A 135 -27.30 20.37 41.24
N TYR A 136 -26.25 19.88 41.92
CA TYR A 136 -24.94 19.65 41.31
C TYR A 136 -24.97 18.58 40.21
N LEU A 137 -25.61 17.43 40.46
CA LEU A 137 -25.70 16.35 39.48
C LEU A 137 -26.50 16.77 38.24
N SER A 138 -27.58 17.53 38.43
CA SER A 138 -28.39 18.09 37.33
C SER A 138 -27.62 19.15 36.54
N HIS A 139 -26.94 20.08 37.22
CA HIS A 139 -26.14 21.13 36.56
C HIS A 139 -24.96 20.55 35.75
N LYS A 140 -24.43 19.39 36.15
CA LYS A 140 -23.39 18.66 35.41
C LYS A 140 -23.94 17.73 34.32
N GLY A 141 -25.26 17.66 34.13
CA GLY A 141 -25.90 16.80 33.13
C GLY A 141 -25.75 15.30 33.41
N LEU A 142 -25.43 14.92 34.65
CA LEU A 142 -25.20 13.53 35.05
C LEU A 142 -26.51 12.78 35.34
N ILE A 143 -27.59 13.50 35.58
CA ILE A 143 -28.97 13.00 35.74
C ILE A 143 -29.93 13.91 34.98
N SER A 144 -31.04 13.36 34.46
CA SER A 144 -32.08 14.16 33.79
C SER A 144 -32.89 14.95 34.82
N VAL A 145 -33.57 16.02 34.37
CA VAL A 145 -34.55 16.74 35.18
C VAL A 145 -35.70 15.81 35.61
N GLU A 146 -36.12 14.86 34.77
CA GLU A 146 -37.06 13.81 35.18
C GLU A 146 -36.53 12.92 36.32
N ASP A 147 -35.22 12.64 36.39
CA ASP A 147 -34.62 11.84 37.46
C ASP A 147 -34.59 12.60 38.80
N VAL A 148 -34.71 13.93 38.75
CA VAL A 148 -34.80 14.83 39.92
C VAL A 148 -36.24 14.97 40.41
N LEU A 149 -37.23 14.90 39.51
CA LEU A 149 -38.64 15.20 39.80
C LEU A 149 -39.52 13.97 40.10
N ARG A 150 -39.09 12.75 39.77
CA ARG A 150 -39.79 11.48 40.09
C ARG A 150 -39.31 10.86 41.40
#